data_AF-A0A3D2VWY0-F1
#
_entry.id   AF-A0A3D2VWY0-F1
#
_cell.length_a   1.000
_cell.length_b   1.000
_cell.length_c   1.000
_cell.angle_alpha   90.00
_cell.angle_beta   90.00
_cell.angle_gamma   90.00
#
_symmetry.space_group_name_H-M   'P 1'
#
loop_
_entity.id
_entity.type
_entity.pdbx_description
1 polymer ?
#
loop_
_entity_poly.entity_id
_entity_poly.type
_entity_poly.pdbx_seq_one_letter_code
_entity_poly.pdbx_strand_id
1 'polypeptide(L)'
;EMIGRADRLDMRRAIHHWKARGLDFTRLLAVPPAPPGIATYHCEEQDHGLSNVLDHRLIAQAQPALEARQPVRFAASIRNSDRTAGAMLSGQIARRYGHAGLPDGTIHIDLHGTAGQSFGAFLARGVTLELRGQANDYAAKGLSGGRLVVYPAAESRLRAEDNIIVGNTVLYGAIAGECYFRGVAGERFAVRNSGAIAVVEGTGDHGCEYMTGGVVVVLGRTGRNFAAGMSGGVAYVLDEAGDFARRANRAMVALEPLNDVEATLNVRVLRDDWSGLAGGELPDDLLRHDARRLQILIARHYLHTGSEPAHRVLEQWNEWLPKFVKIMPLDYRRALHDMQQAKARAAHVDDKATVAVGA
;
A
#
# COMPACT_ATOMS: atom_id res chain seq x y z
N GLU A 1 44.07 -3.86 -8.49
CA GLU A 1 45.40 -3.24 -8.23
C GLU A 1 45.43 -1.71 -8.29
N MET A 2 44.65 -1.04 -9.16
CA MET A 2 44.69 0.42 -9.34
C MET A 2 43.59 1.21 -8.61
N ILE A 3 42.65 0.53 -7.97
CA ILE A 3 41.59 1.16 -7.17
C ILE A 3 42.24 1.91 -5.99
N GLY A 4 41.90 3.19 -5.82
CA GLY A 4 42.43 4.04 -4.74
C GLY A 4 43.86 4.59 -4.96
N ARG A 5 44.53 4.24 -6.07
CA ARG A 5 45.92 4.64 -6.36
C ARG A 5 46.04 6.02 -7.01
N ALA A 6 45.61 7.07 -6.30
CA ALA A 6 45.77 8.45 -6.80
C ALA A 6 47.25 8.84 -6.96
N ASP A 7 48.16 8.18 -6.24
CA ASP A 7 49.62 8.28 -6.38
C ASP A 7 50.15 7.86 -7.76
N ARG A 8 49.34 7.16 -8.57
CA ARG A 8 49.70 6.72 -9.92
C ARG A 8 49.17 7.63 -11.03
N LEU A 9 48.52 8.74 -10.69
CA LEU A 9 48.00 9.71 -11.65
C LEU A 9 49.12 10.67 -12.12
N ASP A 10 49.37 10.72 -13.43
CA ASP A 10 50.26 11.74 -14.01
C ASP A 10 49.49 13.03 -14.31
N MET A 11 49.62 13.99 -13.39
CA MET A 11 48.91 15.27 -13.46
C MET A 11 49.69 16.36 -14.23
N ARG A 12 50.92 16.10 -14.70
CA ARG A 12 51.83 17.12 -15.25
C ARG A 12 51.20 17.89 -16.41
N ARG A 13 50.58 17.18 -17.36
CA ARG A 13 49.91 17.80 -18.52
C ARG A 13 48.75 18.73 -18.11
N ALA A 14 48.01 18.38 -17.06
CA ALA A 14 46.88 19.18 -16.58
C ALA A 14 47.34 20.44 -15.83
N ILE A 15 48.38 20.32 -14.99
CA ILE A 15 48.95 21.42 -14.20
C ILE A 15 49.50 22.53 -15.11
N HIS A 16 50.09 22.18 -16.25
CA HIS A 16 50.65 23.15 -17.20
C HIS A 16 49.63 23.76 -18.17
N HIS A 17 48.36 23.32 -18.14
CA HIS A 17 47.34 23.81 -19.06
C HIS A 17 46.81 25.19 -18.62
N TRP A 18 46.76 26.16 -19.54
CA TRP A 18 46.42 27.55 -19.22
C TRP A 18 45.01 27.72 -18.61
N LYS A 19 44.04 26.88 -18.99
CA LYS A 19 42.68 26.88 -18.39
C LYS A 19 42.60 26.26 -16.99
N ALA A 20 43.63 25.55 -16.54
CA ALA A 20 43.64 24.89 -15.24
C ALA A 20 44.22 25.79 -14.12
N ARG A 21 44.65 27.01 -14.46
CA ARG A 21 45.19 27.98 -13.50
C ARG A 21 44.14 28.32 -12.44
N GLY A 22 44.49 28.12 -11.16
CA GLY A 22 43.63 28.40 -10.01
C GLY A 22 42.78 27.22 -9.52
N LEU A 23 42.85 26.05 -10.16
CA LEU A 23 42.20 24.84 -9.68
C LEU A 23 43.10 24.12 -8.66
N ASP A 24 42.56 23.83 -7.48
CA ASP A 24 43.20 23.01 -6.45
C ASP A 24 42.46 21.67 -6.29
N PHE A 25 43.11 20.59 -6.70
CA PHE A 25 42.57 19.22 -6.61
C PHE A 25 43.09 18.46 -5.38
N THR A 26 43.82 19.10 -4.48
CA THR A 26 44.45 18.45 -3.32
C THR A 26 43.45 17.67 -2.48
N ARG A 27 42.24 18.22 -2.26
CA ARG A 27 41.17 17.53 -1.51
C ARG A 27 40.55 16.35 -2.26
N LEU A 28 40.56 16.36 -3.59
CA LEU A 28 40.00 15.30 -4.41
C LEU A 28 40.99 14.13 -4.58
N LEU A 29 42.28 14.43 -4.63
CA LEU A 29 43.36 13.46 -4.85
C LEU A 29 44.02 12.99 -3.55
N ALA A 30 43.57 13.47 -2.40
CA ALA A 30 44.07 13.04 -1.10
C ALA A 30 43.83 11.53 -0.92
N VAL A 31 44.92 10.78 -0.71
CA VAL A 31 44.86 9.37 -0.32
C VAL A 31 45.00 9.30 1.20
N PRO A 32 43.96 8.86 1.95
CA PRO A 32 44.08 8.69 3.39
C PRO A 32 45.18 7.68 3.73
N PRO A 33 46.05 7.96 4.71
CA PRO A 33 47.03 6.98 5.16
C PRO A 33 46.30 5.80 5.82
N ALA A 34 46.61 4.58 5.39
CA ALA A 34 46.11 3.35 6.01
C ALA A 34 47.24 2.67 6.81
N PRO A 35 46.96 2.19 8.04
CA PRO A 35 47.92 1.40 8.80
C PRO A 35 48.34 0.12 8.04
N PRO A 36 49.52 -0.46 8.34
CA PRO A 36 49.93 -1.73 7.77
C PRO A 36 48.88 -2.83 7.99
N GLY A 37 48.53 -3.56 6.94
CA GLY A 37 47.54 -4.64 6.99
C GLY A 37 46.09 -4.22 6.76
N ILE A 38 45.78 -2.91 6.69
CA ILE A 38 44.44 -2.44 6.33
C ILE A 38 44.33 -2.29 4.81
N ALA A 39 43.31 -2.91 4.22
CA ALA A 39 43.05 -2.81 2.80
C ALA A 39 42.61 -1.40 2.39
N THR A 40 43.18 -0.91 1.30
CA THR A 40 42.87 0.42 0.70
C THR A 40 42.02 0.32 -0.56
N TYR A 41 41.54 -0.89 -0.86
CA TYR A 41 40.68 -1.21 -1.98
C TYR A 41 39.64 -2.23 -1.53
N HIS A 42 38.57 -2.39 -2.32
CA HIS A 42 37.52 -3.36 -2.02
C HIS A 42 38.06 -4.80 -2.09
N CYS A 43 38.17 -5.46 -0.94
CA CYS A 43 38.69 -6.83 -0.82
C CYS A 43 37.82 -7.77 0.02
N GLU A 44 36.70 -7.28 0.56
CA GLU A 44 35.78 -8.04 1.41
C GLU A 44 34.34 -7.77 0.97
N GLU A 45 33.48 -8.77 1.14
CA GLU A 45 32.04 -8.62 0.94
C GLU A 45 31.38 -8.13 2.24
N GLN A 46 30.27 -7.40 2.10
CA GLN A 46 29.53 -6.89 3.25
C GLN A 46 28.61 -7.98 3.83
N ASP A 47 28.80 -8.33 5.11
CA ASP A 47 27.81 -9.12 5.85
C ASP A 47 26.66 -8.22 6.34
N HIS A 48 25.46 -8.47 5.81
CA HIS A 48 24.25 -7.75 6.17
C HIS A 48 23.49 -8.37 7.36
N GLY A 49 24.01 -9.45 7.96
CA GLY A 49 23.40 -10.10 9.13
C GLY A 49 22.06 -10.78 8.83
N LEU A 50 21.87 -11.27 7.61
CA LEU A 50 20.57 -11.80 7.15
C LEU A 50 20.30 -13.25 7.56
N SER A 51 21.28 -13.97 8.09
CA SER A 51 21.19 -15.42 8.35
C SER A 51 20.05 -15.83 9.29
N ASN A 52 19.67 -14.95 10.23
CA ASN A 52 18.70 -15.26 11.28
C ASN A 52 17.35 -14.52 11.11
N VAL A 53 17.08 -13.90 9.97
CA VAL A 53 15.82 -13.16 9.77
C VAL A 53 14.63 -14.11 9.68
N LEU A 54 13.47 -13.64 10.17
CA LEU A 54 12.22 -14.40 10.24
C LEU A 54 11.84 -15.06 8.90
N ASP A 55 12.08 -14.37 7.78
CA ASP A 55 11.72 -14.84 6.45
C ASP A 55 12.34 -16.18 6.07
N HIS A 56 13.52 -16.55 6.58
CA HIS A 56 14.06 -17.88 6.33
C HIS A 56 13.12 -18.99 6.82
N ARG A 57 12.47 -18.78 7.98
CA ARG A 57 11.48 -19.71 8.52
C ARG A 57 10.15 -19.64 7.75
N LEU A 58 9.75 -18.45 7.32
CA LEU A 58 8.53 -18.29 6.52
C LEU A 58 8.66 -18.98 5.15
N ILE A 59 9.82 -18.82 4.49
CA ILE A 59 10.14 -19.48 3.23
C ILE A 59 10.16 -20.99 3.40
N ALA A 60 10.82 -21.51 4.44
CA ALA A 60 10.88 -22.95 4.69
C ALA A 60 9.48 -23.56 4.86
N GLN A 61 8.59 -22.90 5.60
CA GLN A 61 7.21 -23.35 5.78
C GLN A 61 6.35 -23.15 4.52
N ALA A 62 6.67 -22.17 3.68
CA ALA A 62 5.99 -21.90 2.42
C ALA A 62 6.47 -22.77 1.24
N GLN A 63 7.43 -23.69 1.45
CA GLN A 63 8.03 -24.47 0.37
C GLN A 63 7.00 -25.22 -0.50
N PRO A 64 5.94 -25.87 0.05
CA PRO A 64 4.92 -26.52 -0.78
C PRO A 64 4.19 -25.55 -1.72
N ALA A 65 3.96 -24.31 -1.28
CA ALA A 65 3.37 -23.26 -2.11
C ALA A 65 4.34 -22.74 -3.17
N LEU A 66 5.62 -22.62 -2.83
CA LEU A 66 6.66 -22.11 -3.74
C LEU A 66 7.05 -23.11 -4.84
N GLU A 67 6.90 -24.41 -4.60
CA GLU A 67 7.25 -25.45 -5.58
C GLU A 67 6.05 -25.93 -6.37
N ALA A 68 4.94 -26.22 -5.67
CA ALA A 68 3.78 -26.89 -6.25
C ALA A 68 2.51 -26.03 -6.27
N ARG A 69 2.58 -24.75 -5.87
CA ARG A 69 1.42 -23.86 -5.71
C ARG A 69 0.33 -24.43 -4.79
N GLN A 70 0.71 -25.31 -3.88
CA GLN A 70 -0.19 -25.87 -2.89
C GLN A 70 -0.56 -24.80 -1.86
N PRO A 71 -1.86 -24.62 -1.53
CA PRO A 71 -2.27 -23.74 -0.44
C PRO A 71 -1.66 -24.17 0.89
N VAL A 72 -1.05 -23.23 1.60
CA VAL A 72 -0.47 -23.43 2.95
C VAL A 72 -0.97 -22.37 3.91
N ARG A 73 -1.26 -22.79 5.14
CA ARG A 73 -1.56 -21.90 6.26
C ARG A 73 -0.76 -22.32 7.49
N PHE A 74 -0.07 -21.39 8.11
CA PHE A 74 0.72 -21.66 9.31
C PHE A 74 0.88 -20.42 10.17
N ALA A 75 1.24 -20.63 11.45
CA ALA A 75 1.41 -19.56 12.42
C ALA A 75 2.89 -19.29 12.74
N ALA A 76 3.22 -18.04 13.07
CA ALA A 76 4.54 -17.65 13.56
C ALA A 76 4.45 -16.49 14.58
N SER A 77 5.46 -16.38 15.43
CA SER A 77 5.63 -15.21 16.30
C SER A 77 6.45 -14.13 15.60
N ILE A 78 6.16 -12.86 15.89
CA ILE A 78 6.89 -11.72 15.34
C ILE A 78 7.21 -10.69 16.42
N ARG A 79 8.40 -10.10 16.35
CA ARG A 79 8.91 -9.07 17.25
C ARG A 79 9.32 -7.83 16.48
N ASN A 80 9.46 -6.71 17.18
CA ASN A 80 9.79 -5.42 16.55
C ASN A 80 11.17 -5.44 15.85
N SER A 81 12.05 -6.37 16.23
CA SER A 81 13.33 -6.64 15.58
C SER A 81 13.20 -7.36 14.23
N ASP A 82 12.08 -8.07 13.99
CA ASP A 82 11.77 -8.74 12.73
C ASP A 82 11.29 -7.70 11.71
N ARG A 83 12.26 -7.00 11.13
CA ARG A 83 12.03 -5.98 10.10
C ARG A 83 11.80 -6.63 8.75
N THR A 84 10.96 -5.99 7.94
CA THR A 84 10.73 -6.37 6.54
C THR A 84 10.18 -7.79 6.36
N ALA A 85 9.52 -8.35 7.39
CA ALA A 85 8.99 -9.70 7.33
C ALA A 85 7.99 -9.86 6.16
N GLY A 86 8.17 -10.92 5.38
CA GLY A 86 7.44 -11.24 4.15
C GLY A 86 8.15 -10.82 2.85
N ALA A 87 9.17 -9.95 2.89
CA ALA A 87 9.79 -9.42 1.69
C ALA A 87 10.70 -10.42 0.95
N MET A 88 11.50 -11.22 1.66
CA MET A 88 12.30 -12.27 1.01
C MET A 88 11.39 -13.39 0.49
N LEU A 89 10.33 -13.75 1.21
CA LEU A 89 9.30 -14.67 0.72
C LEU A 89 8.68 -14.15 -0.59
N SER A 90 8.33 -12.87 -0.63
CA SER A 90 7.80 -12.24 -1.83
C SER A 90 8.83 -12.19 -2.96
N GLY A 91 10.12 -11.98 -2.65
CA GLY A 91 11.21 -12.09 -3.62
C GLY A 91 11.35 -13.49 -4.20
N GLN A 92 11.13 -14.53 -3.39
CA GLN A 92 11.10 -15.93 -3.84
C GLN A 92 9.94 -16.20 -4.81
N ILE A 93 8.76 -15.61 -4.56
CA ILE A 93 7.59 -15.71 -5.45
C ILE A 93 7.85 -14.94 -6.75
N ALA A 94 8.32 -13.69 -6.66
CA ALA A 94 8.60 -12.85 -7.83
C ALA A 94 9.66 -13.47 -8.75
N ARG A 95 10.71 -14.10 -8.21
CA ARG A 95 11.72 -14.81 -9.02
C ARG A 95 11.15 -16.01 -9.79
N ARG A 96 10.15 -16.70 -9.23
CA ARG A 96 9.54 -17.89 -9.85
C ARG A 96 8.40 -17.56 -10.79
N TYR A 97 7.57 -16.57 -10.44
CA TYR A 97 6.26 -16.35 -11.07
C TYR A 97 6.05 -14.90 -11.55
N GLY A 98 7.04 -14.03 -11.39
CA GLY A 98 6.94 -12.62 -11.75
C GLY A 98 5.80 -11.90 -11.01
N HIS A 99 5.22 -10.89 -11.65
CA HIS A 99 4.12 -10.11 -11.06
C HIS A 99 2.80 -10.90 -10.97
N ALA A 100 2.61 -11.94 -11.80
CA ALA A 100 1.44 -12.80 -11.71
C ALA A 100 1.36 -13.54 -10.36
N GLY A 101 2.50 -13.76 -9.70
CA GLY A 101 2.57 -14.33 -8.35
C GLY A 101 1.89 -15.70 -8.25
N LEU A 102 1.25 -15.93 -7.10
CA LEU A 102 0.46 -17.13 -6.83
C LEU A 102 -1.04 -16.81 -6.88
N PRO A 103 -1.91 -17.81 -7.07
CA PRO A 103 -3.35 -17.64 -6.86
C PRO A 103 -3.66 -17.03 -5.48
N ASP A 104 -4.76 -16.27 -5.37
CA ASP A 104 -5.14 -15.67 -4.08
C ASP A 104 -5.32 -16.74 -2.99
N GLY A 105 -4.89 -16.44 -1.76
CA GLY A 105 -4.98 -17.38 -0.63
C GLY A 105 -4.02 -18.57 -0.66
N THR A 106 -3.03 -18.61 -1.57
CA THR A 106 -2.06 -19.73 -1.63
C THR A 106 -1.17 -19.79 -0.38
N ILE A 107 -0.75 -18.64 0.16
CA ILE A 107 0.03 -18.59 1.41
C ILE A 107 -0.70 -17.70 2.39
N HIS A 108 -1.08 -18.26 3.54
CA HIS A 108 -1.66 -17.50 4.65
C HIS A 108 -0.80 -17.67 5.89
N ILE A 109 -0.28 -16.57 6.44
CA ILE A 109 0.60 -16.60 7.62
C ILE A 109 -0.08 -15.86 8.76
N ASP A 110 -0.42 -16.60 9.82
CA ASP A 110 -0.98 -16.08 11.06
C ASP A 110 0.15 -15.65 11.98
N LEU A 111 0.32 -14.34 12.17
CA LEU A 111 1.38 -13.75 12.95
C LEU A 111 0.85 -13.21 14.29
N HIS A 112 1.63 -13.40 15.35
CA HIS A 112 1.33 -12.88 16.67
C HIS A 112 2.49 -12.07 17.24
N GLY A 113 2.21 -10.82 17.64
CA GLY A 113 3.18 -9.96 18.33
C GLY A 113 3.24 -8.53 17.79
N THR A 114 4.43 -7.94 17.76
CA THR A 114 4.64 -6.59 17.23
C THR A 114 5.57 -6.67 16.04
N ALA A 115 5.12 -6.31 14.85
CA ALA A 115 5.96 -6.36 13.66
C ALA A 115 6.92 -5.17 13.59
N GLY A 116 8.16 -5.41 13.15
CA GLY A 116 9.14 -4.37 12.91
C GLY A 116 8.79 -3.46 11.73
N GLN A 117 9.69 -2.52 11.44
CA GLN A 117 9.53 -1.62 10.29
C GLN A 117 9.43 -2.40 8.98
N SER A 118 8.68 -1.85 8.02
CA SER A 118 8.50 -2.41 6.68
C SER A 118 7.81 -3.79 6.65
N PHE A 119 6.99 -4.10 7.65
CA PHE A 119 6.20 -5.34 7.68
C PHE A 119 5.36 -5.50 6.41
N GLY A 120 5.48 -6.64 5.72
CA GLY A 120 4.80 -6.89 4.45
C GLY A 120 5.26 -5.99 3.29
N ALA A 121 6.49 -5.46 3.33
CA ALA A 121 7.02 -4.71 2.21
C ALA A 121 7.12 -5.58 0.95
N PHE A 122 6.70 -5.02 -0.18
CA PHE A 122 6.68 -5.68 -1.50
C PHE A 122 5.90 -7.00 -1.51
N LEU A 123 4.91 -7.16 -0.63
CA LEU A 123 4.17 -8.41 -0.48
C LEU A 123 3.55 -8.85 -1.81
N ALA A 124 3.93 -10.04 -2.27
CA ALA A 124 3.54 -10.55 -3.58
C ALA A 124 2.09 -11.10 -3.59
N ARG A 125 1.48 -11.10 -4.78
CA ARG A 125 0.17 -11.72 -5.02
C ARG A 125 0.15 -13.18 -4.57
N GLY A 126 -0.92 -13.54 -3.86
CA GLY A 126 -1.15 -14.88 -3.30
C GLY A 126 -0.61 -15.08 -1.87
N VAL A 127 0.00 -14.04 -1.28
CA VAL A 127 0.40 -14.04 0.13
C VAL A 127 -0.53 -13.16 0.96
N THR A 128 -1.10 -13.74 2.01
CA THR A 128 -1.78 -13.05 3.09
C THR A 128 -0.92 -13.10 4.35
N LEU A 129 -0.59 -11.94 4.90
CA LEU A 129 -0.03 -11.81 6.24
C LEU A 129 -1.11 -11.26 7.18
N GLU A 130 -1.51 -12.06 8.16
CA GLU A 130 -2.52 -11.70 9.15
C GLU A 130 -1.86 -11.52 10.51
N LEU A 131 -1.79 -10.29 11.01
CA LEU A 131 -1.12 -9.95 12.25
C LEU A 131 -2.13 -9.65 13.35
N ARG A 132 -2.18 -10.54 14.34
CA ARG A 132 -2.77 -10.28 15.65
C ARG A 132 -1.75 -9.52 16.51
N GLY A 133 -1.91 -8.22 16.60
CA GLY A 133 -1.01 -7.30 17.30
C GLY A 133 -0.92 -5.95 16.61
N GLN A 134 0.29 -5.43 16.40
CA GLN A 134 0.53 -4.10 15.83
C GLN A 134 1.78 -4.07 14.95
N ALA A 135 1.88 -3.13 14.02
CA ALA A 135 3.06 -2.97 13.16
C ALA A 135 3.65 -1.56 13.25
N ASN A 136 4.99 -1.48 13.15
CA ASN A 136 5.69 -0.20 13.09
C ASN A 136 5.58 0.46 11.70
N ASP A 137 6.35 1.52 11.47
CA ASP A 137 6.35 2.30 10.23
C ASP A 137 6.55 1.45 8.97
N TYR A 138 6.08 1.98 7.84
CA TYR A 138 6.26 1.43 6.51
C TYR A 138 5.59 0.08 6.26
N ALA A 139 4.59 -0.29 7.08
CA ALA A 139 3.76 -1.46 6.80
C ALA A 139 3.23 -1.39 5.36
N ALA A 140 3.27 -2.51 4.64
CA ALA A 140 2.87 -2.62 3.23
C ALA A 140 3.60 -1.64 2.27
N LYS A 141 4.83 -1.19 2.59
CA LYS A 141 5.64 -0.38 1.67
C LYS A 141 5.79 -1.11 0.32
N GLY A 142 5.44 -0.42 -0.77
CA GLY A 142 5.53 -0.98 -2.12
C GLY A 142 4.70 -2.25 -2.33
N LEU A 143 3.55 -2.39 -1.66
CA LEU A 143 2.67 -3.55 -1.78
C LEU A 143 2.45 -3.94 -3.26
N SER A 144 2.59 -5.25 -3.55
CA SER A 144 2.73 -5.80 -4.89
C SER A 144 1.73 -6.95 -5.15
N GLY A 145 0.50 -6.78 -4.67
CA GLY A 145 -0.61 -7.70 -4.91
C GLY A 145 -0.97 -8.62 -3.74
N GLY A 146 -0.17 -8.65 -2.68
CA GLY A 146 -0.49 -9.41 -1.46
C GLY A 146 -1.57 -8.74 -0.60
N ARG A 147 -2.00 -9.43 0.46
CA ARG A 147 -2.96 -8.94 1.45
C ARG A 147 -2.29 -8.79 2.82
N LEU A 148 -2.45 -7.63 3.45
CA LEU A 148 -2.00 -7.36 4.81
C LEU A 148 -3.20 -7.09 5.72
N VAL A 149 -3.31 -7.82 6.81
CA VAL A 149 -4.37 -7.66 7.79
C VAL A 149 -3.73 -7.42 9.15
N VAL A 150 -4.12 -6.37 9.87
CA VAL A 150 -3.62 -6.10 11.23
C VAL A 150 -4.79 -5.74 12.13
N TYR A 151 -4.90 -6.42 13.26
CA TYR A 151 -5.90 -6.17 14.28
C TYR A 151 -5.35 -6.43 15.69
N PRO A 152 -5.90 -5.78 16.74
CA PRO A 152 -5.41 -5.94 18.10
C PRO A 152 -5.54 -7.38 18.59
N ALA A 153 -4.66 -7.79 19.49
CA ALA A 153 -4.82 -9.06 20.18
C ALA A 153 -6.12 -9.09 20.99
N ALA A 154 -6.75 -10.26 21.12
CA ALA A 154 -8.06 -10.40 21.79
C ALA A 154 -8.03 -9.96 23.26
N GLU A 155 -6.87 -10.06 23.90
CA GLU A 155 -6.60 -9.60 25.27
C GLU A 155 -6.40 -8.07 25.39
N SER A 156 -6.30 -7.35 24.27
CA SER A 156 -6.19 -5.88 24.28
C SER A 156 -7.46 -5.27 24.86
N ARG A 157 -7.27 -4.33 25.80
CA ARG A 157 -8.37 -3.53 26.37
C ARG A 157 -8.55 -2.18 25.70
N LEU A 158 -7.69 -1.86 24.73
CA LEU A 158 -7.75 -0.61 23.99
C LEU A 158 -8.85 -0.67 22.93
N ARG A 159 -9.61 0.41 22.80
CA ARG A 159 -10.52 0.61 21.66
C ARG A 159 -9.69 0.81 20.41
N ALA A 160 -9.86 -0.06 19.43
CA ALA A 160 -9.01 -0.09 18.24
C ALA A 160 -9.07 1.24 17.48
N GLU A 161 -10.28 1.77 17.32
CA GLU A 161 -10.58 2.98 16.55
C GLU A 161 -10.01 4.27 17.18
N ASP A 162 -9.57 4.21 18.44
CA ASP A 162 -8.95 5.33 19.16
C ASP A 162 -7.40 5.21 19.24
N ASN A 163 -6.81 4.10 18.77
CA ASN A 163 -5.42 3.76 19.04
C ASN A 163 -4.63 3.38 17.78
N ILE A 164 -3.35 3.72 17.76
CA ILE A 164 -2.45 3.42 16.63
C ILE A 164 -2.21 1.91 16.55
N ILE A 165 -2.48 1.32 15.38
CA ILE A 165 -2.26 -0.10 15.09
C ILE A 165 -1.14 -0.33 14.07
N VAL A 166 -0.94 0.66 13.19
CA VAL A 166 0.15 0.69 12.20
C VAL A 166 0.81 2.08 12.23
N GLY A 167 2.14 2.11 12.09
CA GLY A 167 2.93 3.35 12.17
C GLY A 167 2.75 4.31 10.99
N ASN A 168 3.80 5.06 10.69
CA ASN A 168 3.81 6.10 9.66
C ASN A 168 4.13 5.54 8.26
N THR A 169 3.76 6.30 7.22
CA THR A 169 4.18 6.05 5.83
C THR A 169 3.80 4.64 5.34
N VAL A 170 2.66 4.15 5.83
CA VAL A 170 2.05 2.88 5.42
C VAL A 170 1.65 2.96 3.95
N LEU A 171 1.78 1.84 3.22
CA LEU A 171 1.47 1.76 1.78
C LEU A 171 2.31 2.67 0.88
N TYR A 172 3.50 3.08 1.34
CA TYR A 172 4.35 3.98 0.56
C TYR A 172 4.61 3.44 -0.85
N GLY A 173 4.09 4.12 -1.86
CA GLY A 173 4.31 3.77 -3.27
C GLY A 173 3.55 2.54 -3.77
N ALA A 174 2.54 2.03 -3.06
CA ALA A 174 1.92 0.74 -3.35
C ALA A 174 1.26 0.66 -4.75
N ILE A 175 1.38 -0.46 -5.48
CA ILE A 175 0.90 -0.60 -6.87
C ILE A 175 0.01 -1.83 -7.13
N ALA A 176 -0.31 -2.65 -6.12
CA ALA A 176 -1.46 -3.55 -6.10
C ALA A 176 -1.59 -4.18 -4.71
N GLY A 177 -2.74 -4.79 -4.42
CA GLY A 177 -2.98 -5.56 -3.20
C GLY A 177 -3.94 -4.86 -2.25
N GLU A 178 -4.19 -5.49 -1.11
CA GLU A 178 -5.22 -5.06 -0.17
C GLU A 178 -4.68 -4.97 1.25
N CYS A 179 -5.16 -3.99 2.01
CA CYS A 179 -4.81 -3.78 3.41
C CYS A 179 -6.06 -3.53 4.27
N TYR A 180 -6.13 -4.20 5.41
CA TYR A 180 -7.24 -4.07 6.36
C TYR A 180 -6.68 -3.86 7.77
N PHE A 181 -6.85 -2.66 8.33
CA PHE A 181 -6.25 -2.27 9.59
C PHE A 181 -7.32 -1.88 10.61
N ARG A 182 -7.56 -2.73 11.61
CA ARG A 182 -8.48 -2.44 12.72
C ARG A 182 -7.76 -1.56 13.74
N GLY A 183 -7.80 -0.27 13.46
CA GLY A 183 -7.29 0.80 14.30
C GLY A 183 -6.75 1.97 13.48
N VAL A 184 -6.04 2.87 14.14
CA VAL A 184 -5.54 4.12 13.55
C VAL A 184 -4.17 3.91 12.90
N ALA A 185 -3.99 4.41 11.68
CA ALA A 185 -2.68 4.54 11.08
C ALA A 185 -1.99 5.84 11.52
N GLY A 186 -0.66 5.83 11.57
CA GLY A 186 0.13 7.05 11.78
C GLY A 186 0.00 8.08 10.64
N GLU A 187 0.98 8.97 10.58
CA GLU A 187 1.06 10.02 9.56
C GLU A 187 1.40 9.45 8.18
N ARG A 188 1.05 10.18 7.12
CA ARG A 188 1.35 9.83 5.72
C ARG A 188 0.84 8.45 5.32
N PHE A 189 -0.31 8.05 5.87
CA PHE A 189 -0.99 6.83 5.43
C PHE A 189 -1.31 6.88 3.93
N ALA A 190 -1.01 5.81 3.20
CA ALA A 190 -1.23 5.71 1.75
C ALA A 190 -0.50 6.79 0.92
N VAL A 191 0.63 7.31 1.43
CA VAL A 191 1.46 8.27 0.70
C VAL A 191 1.97 7.64 -0.60
N ARG A 192 1.77 8.34 -1.72
CA ARG A 192 2.10 7.84 -3.06
C ARG A 192 1.48 6.49 -3.41
N ASN A 193 0.34 6.11 -2.81
CA ASN A 193 -0.40 4.93 -3.26
C ASN A 193 -0.80 5.10 -4.73
N SER A 194 -0.52 4.11 -5.54
CA SER A 194 -0.72 4.11 -6.99
C SER A 194 -1.62 2.97 -7.47
N GLY A 195 -2.13 2.13 -6.57
CA GLY A 195 -2.99 1.01 -6.98
C GLY A 195 -3.50 0.07 -5.90
N ALA A 196 -3.08 0.23 -4.64
CA ALA A 196 -3.56 -0.63 -3.56
C ALA A 196 -4.92 -0.17 -3.00
N ILE A 197 -5.64 -1.14 -2.45
CA ILE A 197 -6.89 -0.93 -1.70
C ILE A 197 -6.57 -0.97 -0.21
N ALA A 198 -7.14 -0.04 0.57
CA ALA A 198 -6.95 -0.03 2.01
C ALA A 198 -8.21 0.39 2.76
N VAL A 199 -8.48 -0.28 3.89
CA VAL A 199 -9.47 0.13 4.88
C VAL A 199 -8.80 0.29 6.24
N VAL A 200 -8.99 1.43 6.88
CA VAL A 200 -8.41 1.79 8.19
C VAL A 200 -9.45 2.53 9.04
N GLU A 201 -9.33 2.49 10.36
CA GLU A 201 -10.31 3.12 11.29
C GLU A 201 -9.95 4.56 11.67
N GLY A 202 -8.81 5.06 11.20
CA GLY A 202 -8.40 6.45 11.36
C GLY A 202 -7.00 6.66 10.80
N THR A 203 -6.58 7.91 10.62
CA THR A 203 -5.22 8.23 10.20
C THR A 203 -4.74 9.57 10.75
N GLY A 204 -3.43 9.70 10.97
CA GLY A 204 -2.78 10.96 11.29
C GLY A 204 -2.75 11.98 10.13
N ASP A 205 -1.84 12.94 10.23
CA ASP A 205 -1.70 14.01 9.23
C ASP A 205 -1.19 13.46 7.88
N HIS A 206 -1.48 14.17 6.79
CA HIS A 206 -1.01 13.86 5.43
C HIS A 206 -1.51 12.52 4.85
N GLY A 207 -2.68 12.03 5.29
CA GLY A 207 -3.31 10.86 4.68
C GLY A 207 -3.54 11.06 3.17
N CYS A 208 -3.26 10.02 2.36
CA CYS A 208 -3.36 10.00 0.90
C CYS A 208 -2.51 11.07 0.17
N GLU A 209 -1.47 11.58 0.81
CA GLU A 209 -0.55 12.55 0.20
C GLU A 209 0.10 11.97 -1.06
N TYR A 210 0.09 12.71 -2.18
CA TYR A 210 0.63 12.28 -3.48
C TYR A 210 0.06 10.96 -4.03
N MET A 211 -1.10 10.51 -3.57
CA MET A 211 -1.75 9.31 -4.11
C MET A 211 -2.14 9.52 -5.59
N THR A 212 -1.82 8.53 -6.43
CA THR A 212 -2.03 8.55 -7.89
C THR A 212 -2.94 7.43 -8.39
N GLY A 213 -3.40 6.54 -7.51
CA GLY A 213 -4.25 5.41 -7.86
C GLY A 213 -4.64 4.57 -6.63
N GLY A 214 -5.56 3.63 -6.82
CA GLY A 214 -6.08 2.78 -5.74
C GLY A 214 -7.32 3.36 -5.04
N VAL A 215 -7.75 2.66 -3.98
CA VAL A 215 -8.95 3.02 -3.20
C VAL A 215 -8.62 3.01 -1.72
N VAL A 216 -8.92 4.11 -1.02
CA VAL A 216 -8.70 4.20 0.44
C VAL A 216 -10.03 4.48 1.15
N VAL A 217 -10.35 3.73 2.19
CA VAL A 217 -11.51 3.94 3.07
C VAL A 217 -11.01 4.21 4.49
N VAL A 218 -11.44 5.31 5.08
CA VAL A 218 -11.15 5.68 6.47
C VAL A 218 -12.46 5.71 7.25
N LEU A 219 -12.62 4.79 8.22
CA LEU A 219 -13.82 4.62 9.04
C LEU A 219 -13.81 5.46 10.32
N GLY A 220 -13.06 6.55 10.34
CA GLY A 220 -12.95 7.41 11.50
C GLY A 220 -12.14 8.67 11.22
N ARG A 221 -11.55 9.23 12.28
CA ARG A 221 -10.92 10.56 12.23
C ARG A 221 -9.66 10.56 11.36
N THR A 222 -9.47 11.68 10.66
CA THR A 222 -8.26 11.99 9.89
C THR A 222 -7.47 13.11 10.55
N GLY A 223 -6.17 13.18 10.28
CA GLY A 223 -5.34 14.35 10.54
C GLY A 223 -5.45 15.41 9.45
N ARG A 224 -4.64 16.46 9.57
CA ARG A 224 -4.59 17.63 8.69
C ARG A 224 -3.96 17.33 7.34
N ASN A 225 -4.17 18.23 6.39
CA ASN A 225 -3.57 18.20 5.05
C ASN A 225 -3.84 16.89 4.28
N PHE A 226 -4.99 16.27 4.53
CA PHE A 226 -5.40 15.05 3.84
C PHE A 226 -5.54 15.30 2.33
N ALA A 227 -5.11 14.35 1.50
CA ALA A 227 -5.12 14.38 0.03
C ALA A 227 -4.26 15.49 -0.62
N ALA A 228 -3.28 16.05 0.10
CA ALA A 228 -2.34 17.00 -0.49
C ALA A 228 -1.58 16.38 -1.67
N GLY A 229 -1.60 17.02 -2.83
CA GLY A 229 -0.95 16.52 -4.04
C GLY A 229 -1.55 15.22 -4.60
N MET A 230 -2.72 14.78 -4.11
CA MET A 230 -3.41 13.60 -4.65
C MET A 230 -3.88 13.88 -6.08
N SER A 231 -3.37 13.10 -7.03
CA SER A 231 -3.59 13.28 -8.47
C SER A 231 -4.30 12.11 -9.14
N GLY A 232 -4.55 11.00 -8.43
CA GLY A 232 -5.36 9.89 -8.92
C GLY A 232 -5.86 8.97 -7.82
N GLY A 233 -6.75 8.03 -8.20
CA GLY A 233 -7.46 7.16 -7.27
C GLY A 233 -8.67 7.83 -6.60
N VAL A 234 -9.27 7.14 -5.63
CA VAL A 234 -10.40 7.65 -4.84
C VAL A 234 -10.21 7.33 -3.36
N ALA A 235 -10.57 8.27 -2.49
CA ALA A 235 -10.65 8.02 -1.07
C ALA A 235 -12.06 8.30 -0.53
N TYR A 236 -12.44 7.62 0.54
CA TYR A 236 -13.69 7.81 1.25
C TYR A 236 -13.38 7.97 2.74
N VAL A 237 -13.95 9.00 3.34
CA VAL A 237 -13.77 9.29 4.78
C VAL A 237 -15.15 9.33 5.43
N LEU A 238 -15.32 8.59 6.52
CA LEU A 238 -16.48 8.72 7.39
C LEU A 238 -16.36 10.01 8.22
N ASP A 239 -17.13 11.04 7.88
CA ASP A 239 -17.09 12.35 8.52
C ASP A 239 -18.24 12.50 9.53
N GLU A 240 -18.12 11.83 10.68
CA GLU A 240 -19.17 11.86 11.74
C GLU A 240 -19.46 13.26 12.28
N ALA A 241 -18.42 14.11 12.36
CA ALA A 241 -18.51 15.45 12.94
C ALA A 241 -18.88 16.53 11.90
N GLY A 242 -18.91 16.19 10.62
CA GLY A 242 -19.14 17.15 9.53
C GLY A 242 -18.05 18.21 9.38
N ASP A 243 -16.83 17.92 9.87
CA ASP A 243 -15.72 18.88 9.93
C ASP A 243 -14.49 18.46 9.12
N PHE A 244 -14.56 17.34 8.39
CA PHE A 244 -13.46 16.82 7.57
C PHE A 244 -12.93 17.84 6.56
N ALA A 245 -13.80 18.69 6.01
CA ALA A 245 -13.41 19.72 5.04
C ALA A 245 -12.35 20.69 5.57
N ARG A 246 -12.22 20.86 6.91
CA ARG A 246 -11.18 21.70 7.54
C ARG A 246 -9.80 21.04 7.54
N ARG A 247 -9.76 19.71 7.42
CA ARG A 247 -8.54 18.88 7.44
C ARG A 247 -8.09 18.45 6.04
N ALA A 248 -8.96 18.54 5.04
CA ALA A 248 -8.64 18.22 3.66
C ALA A 248 -7.89 19.36 2.94
N ASN A 249 -6.86 19.00 2.19
CA ASN A 249 -6.23 19.90 1.23
C ASN A 249 -6.97 19.83 -0.10
N ARG A 250 -7.66 20.91 -0.45
CA ARG A 250 -8.58 20.97 -1.60
C ARG A 250 -7.94 21.59 -2.86
N ALA A 251 -6.61 21.72 -2.90
CA ALA A 251 -5.92 22.33 -4.03
C ALA A 251 -6.10 21.55 -5.35
N MET A 252 -6.18 20.21 -5.27
CA MET A 252 -6.28 19.31 -6.43
C MET A 252 -7.48 18.36 -6.39
N VAL A 253 -8.21 18.31 -5.28
CA VAL A 253 -9.31 17.36 -5.06
C VAL A 253 -10.63 18.07 -4.78
N ALA A 254 -11.74 17.44 -5.20
CA ALA A 254 -13.07 17.80 -4.74
C ALA A 254 -13.49 16.88 -3.59
N LEU A 255 -14.33 17.43 -2.73
CA LEU A 255 -15.09 16.69 -1.71
C LEU A 255 -16.52 16.60 -2.23
N GLU A 256 -16.98 15.38 -2.47
CA GLU A 256 -18.25 15.10 -3.14
C GLU A 256 -19.11 14.16 -2.29
N PRO A 257 -20.45 14.27 -2.34
CA PRO A 257 -21.31 13.23 -1.82
C PRO A 257 -21.11 11.94 -2.63
N LEU A 258 -21.47 10.81 -2.04
CA LEU A 258 -21.46 9.52 -2.75
C LEU A 258 -22.52 9.50 -3.85
N ASN A 259 -22.21 8.85 -4.97
CA ASN A 259 -23.22 8.46 -5.95
C ASN A 259 -23.86 7.10 -5.60
N ASP A 260 -24.92 6.75 -6.33
CA ASP A 260 -25.62 5.46 -6.28
C ASP A 260 -26.10 5.07 -4.87
N VAL A 261 -26.38 6.07 -4.04
CA VAL A 261 -26.81 5.91 -2.65
C VAL A 261 -28.17 5.19 -2.61
N GLU A 262 -29.15 5.66 -3.37
CA GLU A 262 -30.51 5.11 -3.43
C GLU A 262 -30.55 3.62 -3.79
N ALA A 263 -29.66 3.19 -4.71
CA ALA A 263 -29.56 1.81 -5.15
C ALA A 263 -29.15 0.84 -4.02
N THR A 264 -28.48 1.36 -2.98
CA THR A 264 -28.07 0.56 -1.82
C THR A 264 -28.92 0.79 -0.58
N LEU A 265 -29.53 1.98 -0.41
CA LEU A 265 -30.37 2.29 0.76
C LEU A 265 -31.64 1.43 0.83
N ASN A 266 -32.18 1.04 -0.33
CA ASN A 266 -33.38 0.22 -0.42
C ASN A 266 -33.09 -1.29 -0.38
N VAL A 267 -31.81 -1.67 -0.30
CA VAL A 267 -31.38 -3.07 -0.26
C VAL A 267 -30.88 -3.37 1.15
N ARG A 268 -31.75 -3.99 1.96
CA ARG A 268 -31.33 -4.48 3.28
C ARG A 268 -30.48 -5.74 3.08
N VAL A 269 -29.17 -5.60 3.24
CA VAL A 269 -28.25 -6.74 3.28
C VAL A 269 -28.27 -7.30 4.70
N LEU A 270 -28.74 -8.54 4.86
CA LEU A 270 -28.72 -9.19 6.17
C LEU A 270 -27.28 -9.51 6.56
N ARG A 271 -27.02 -9.60 7.87
CA ARG A 271 -25.68 -9.87 8.40
C ARG A 271 -25.08 -11.16 7.83
N ASP A 272 -25.90 -12.20 7.66
CA ASP A 272 -25.46 -13.49 7.12
C ASP A 272 -24.98 -13.38 5.66
N ASP A 273 -25.39 -12.33 4.95
CA ASP A 273 -25.00 -12.07 3.55
C ASP A 273 -23.69 -11.27 3.41
N TRP A 274 -23.11 -10.76 4.51
CA TRP A 274 -21.88 -9.96 4.45
C TRP A 274 -20.69 -10.75 3.90
N SER A 275 -20.67 -12.07 4.11
CA SER A 275 -19.69 -12.97 3.50
C SER A 275 -19.81 -12.99 1.97
N GLY A 276 -21.02 -13.11 1.44
CA GLY A 276 -21.27 -13.05 0.00
C GLY A 276 -20.95 -11.68 -0.60
N LEU A 277 -21.27 -10.61 0.14
CA LEU A 277 -20.93 -9.25 -0.22
C LEU A 277 -19.41 -9.03 -0.33
N ALA A 278 -18.65 -9.47 0.67
CA ALA A 278 -17.20 -9.32 0.68
C ALA A 278 -16.52 -10.13 -0.44
N GLY A 279 -17.08 -11.27 -0.82
CA GLY A 279 -16.64 -12.07 -1.96
C GLY A 279 -16.97 -11.47 -3.33
N GLY A 280 -17.81 -10.44 -3.39
CA GLY A 280 -18.18 -9.77 -4.63
C GLY A 280 -17.02 -9.00 -5.28
N GLU A 281 -17.08 -8.87 -6.62
CA GLU A 281 -16.12 -8.05 -7.37
C GLU A 281 -16.32 -6.56 -7.08
N LEU A 282 -15.21 -5.83 -7.00
CA LEU A 282 -15.27 -4.38 -6.82
C LEU A 282 -15.66 -3.72 -8.15
N PRO A 283 -16.57 -2.73 -8.15
CA PRO A 283 -16.90 -2.01 -9.37
C PRO A 283 -15.70 -1.25 -9.93
N ASP A 284 -15.36 -1.53 -11.20
CA ASP A 284 -14.22 -0.93 -11.91
C ASP A 284 -14.36 0.58 -12.16
N ASP A 285 -15.58 1.07 -12.36
CA ASP A 285 -15.83 2.48 -12.66
C ASP A 285 -15.75 3.34 -11.39
N LEU A 286 -14.62 4.02 -11.19
CA LEU A 286 -14.40 4.93 -10.04
C LEU A 286 -15.29 6.19 -10.06
N LEU A 287 -15.94 6.50 -11.17
CA LEU A 287 -16.91 7.60 -11.26
C LEU A 287 -18.31 7.21 -10.78
N ARG A 288 -18.56 5.91 -10.56
CA ARG A 288 -19.86 5.34 -10.18
C ARG A 288 -19.72 4.32 -9.05
N HIS A 289 -20.85 3.83 -8.58
CA HIS A 289 -20.98 2.71 -7.66
C HIS A 289 -20.25 2.90 -6.33
N ASP A 290 -20.16 4.15 -5.85
CA ASP A 290 -19.45 4.50 -4.62
C ASP A 290 -20.01 3.75 -3.42
N ALA A 291 -21.33 3.77 -3.24
CA ALA A 291 -22.00 3.09 -2.15
C ALA A 291 -21.77 1.57 -2.18
N ARG A 292 -21.88 0.94 -3.36
CA ARG A 292 -21.64 -0.52 -3.50
C ARG A 292 -20.20 -0.88 -3.20
N ARG A 293 -19.24 -0.11 -3.70
CA ARG A 293 -17.81 -0.29 -3.45
C ARG A 293 -17.51 -0.20 -1.95
N LEU A 294 -18.05 0.83 -1.27
CA LEU A 294 -17.91 0.97 0.18
C LEU A 294 -18.48 -0.23 0.93
N GLN A 295 -19.68 -0.69 0.56
CA GLN A 295 -20.32 -1.85 1.19
C GLN A 295 -19.42 -3.09 1.13
N ILE A 296 -18.85 -3.40 -0.03
CA ILE A 296 -17.94 -4.53 -0.23
C ILE A 296 -16.67 -4.36 0.60
N LEU A 297 -16.02 -3.20 0.53
CA LEU A 297 -14.76 -2.96 1.22
C LEU A 297 -14.91 -3.00 2.74
N ILE A 298 -16.00 -2.45 3.27
CA ILE A 298 -16.28 -2.47 4.71
C ILE A 298 -16.65 -3.89 5.16
N ALA A 299 -17.38 -4.65 4.34
CA ALA A 299 -17.64 -6.07 4.61
C ALA A 299 -16.34 -6.90 4.64
N ARG A 300 -15.44 -6.71 3.66
CA ARG A 300 -14.11 -7.34 3.66
C ARG A 300 -13.33 -6.96 4.92
N HIS A 301 -13.35 -5.67 5.27
CA HIS A 301 -12.67 -5.21 6.48
C HIS A 301 -13.21 -5.88 7.74
N TYR A 302 -14.54 -5.95 7.91
CA TYR A 302 -15.17 -6.65 9.03
C TYR A 302 -14.79 -8.14 9.06
N LEU A 303 -14.87 -8.85 7.93
CA LEU A 303 -14.54 -10.29 7.89
C LEU A 303 -13.07 -10.58 8.20
N HIS A 304 -12.15 -9.71 7.76
CA HIS A 304 -10.74 -9.90 8.01
C HIS A 304 -10.30 -9.47 9.42
N THR A 305 -11.05 -8.59 10.10
CA THR A 305 -10.54 -7.95 11.34
C THR A 305 -11.49 -8.00 12.54
N GLY A 306 -12.77 -8.33 12.34
CA GLY A 306 -13.81 -8.19 13.35
C GLY A 306 -14.06 -6.73 13.79
N SER A 307 -13.79 -5.76 12.92
CA SER A 307 -13.92 -4.32 13.20
C SER A 307 -15.32 -3.92 13.67
N GLU A 308 -15.40 -3.31 14.86
CA GLU A 308 -16.65 -2.78 15.41
C GLU A 308 -17.17 -1.56 14.64
N PRO A 309 -16.34 -0.57 14.22
CA PRO A 309 -16.78 0.48 13.31
C PRO A 309 -17.35 -0.08 12.00
N ALA A 310 -16.70 -1.07 11.38
CA ALA A 310 -17.21 -1.69 10.16
C ALA A 310 -18.55 -2.40 10.37
N HIS A 311 -18.68 -3.16 11.47
CA HIS A 311 -19.94 -3.79 11.85
C HIS A 311 -21.06 -2.76 11.98
N ARG A 312 -20.82 -1.67 12.74
CA ARG A 312 -21.80 -0.62 12.98
C ARG A 312 -22.27 0.02 11.67
N VAL A 313 -21.33 0.35 10.78
CA VAL A 313 -21.66 0.94 9.47
C VAL A 313 -22.49 -0.02 8.63
N LEU A 314 -22.15 -1.30 8.57
CA LEU A 314 -22.90 -2.28 7.78
C LEU A 314 -24.30 -2.56 8.36
N GLU A 315 -24.41 -2.64 9.68
CA GLU A 315 -25.67 -2.89 10.38
C GLU A 315 -26.66 -1.73 10.25
N GLN A 316 -26.16 -0.50 10.32
CA GLN A 316 -26.94 0.73 10.26
C GLN A 316 -26.68 1.51 8.96
N TRP A 317 -26.51 0.80 7.85
CA TRP A 317 -26.05 1.33 6.56
C TRP A 317 -26.74 2.63 6.14
N ASN A 318 -28.06 2.71 6.29
CA ASN A 318 -28.84 3.88 5.87
C ASN A 318 -28.53 5.14 6.68
N GLU A 319 -28.12 4.98 7.95
CA GLU A 319 -27.73 6.10 8.81
C GLU A 319 -26.29 6.56 8.53
N TRP A 320 -25.39 5.60 8.30
CA TRP A 320 -23.95 5.88 8.19
C TRP A 320 -23.52 6.27 6.78
N LEU A 321 -24.16 5.73 5.74
CA LEU A 321 -23.79 5.98 4.35
C LEU A 321 -23.76 7.48 3.98
N PRO A 322 -24.76 8.31 4.37
CA PRO A 322 -24.75 9.74 4.06
C PRO A 322 -23.63 10.54 4.73
N LYS A 323 -22.97 9.97 5.77
CA LYS A 323 -21.87 10.61 6.51
C LYS A 323 -20.51 10.41 5.82
N PHE A 324 -20.45 9.61 4.75
CA PHE A 324 -19.22 9.44 3.97
C PHE A 324 -19.02 10.59 2.98
N VAL A 325 -17.78 11.06 2.91
CA VAL A 325 -17.33 12.04 1.92
C VAL A 325 -16.41 11.33 0.93
N LYS A 326 -16.69 11.48 -0.37
CA LYS A 326 -15.80 11.05 -1.46
C LYS A 326 -14.76 12.14 -1.72
N ILE A 327 -13.51 11.73 -1.83
CA ILE A 327 -12.38 12.59 -2.20
C ILE A 327 -11.84 12.10 -3.54
N MET A 328 -11.93 12.97 -4.54
CA MET A 328 -11.52 12.64 -5.91
C MET A 328 -10.76 13.80 -6.59
N PRO A 329 -9.57 13.55 -7.16
CA PRO A 329 -8.79 14.56 -7.87
C PRO A 329 -9.51 15.09 -9.10
N LEU A 330 -9.44 16.41 -9.29
CA LEU A 330 -10.17 17.12 -10.33
C LEU A 330 -9.77 16.66 -11.74
N ASP A 331 -8.47 16.64 -12.01
CA ASP A 331 -7.95 16.28 -13.33
C ASP A 331 -8.07 14.78 -13.60
N TYR A 332 -7.98 13.95 -12.55
CA TYR A 332 -8.24 12.52 -12.67
C TYR A 332 -9.69 12.22 -13.06
N ARG A 333 -10.66 12.90 -12.44
CA ARG A 333 -12.08 12.78 -12.81
C ARG A 333 -12.31 13.17 -14.27
N ARG A 334 -11.71 14.28 -14.72
CA ARG A 334 -11.78 14.73 -16.12
C ARG A 334 -11.21 13.66 -17.05
N ALA A 335 -10.01 13.15 -16.76
CA ALA A 335 -9.38 12.10 -17.55
C ALA A 335 -10.26 10.84 -17.64
N LEU A 336 -10.90 10.41 -16.53
CA LEU A 336 -11.81 9.26 -16.56
C LEU A 336 -13.04 9.51 -17.44
N HIS A 337 -13.65 10.69 -17.37
CA HIS A 337 -14.76 11.04 -18.27
C HIS A 337 -14.34 11.04 -19.73
N ASP A 338 -13.18 11.63 -20.05
CA ASP A 338 -12.65 11.67 -21.42
C ASP A 338 -12.37 10.26 -21.94
N MET A 339 -11.80 9.39 -21.12
CA MET A 339 -11.57 7.97 -21.45
C MET A 339 -12.88 7.21 -21.67
N GLN A 340 -13.93 7.45 -20.86
CA GLN A 340 -15.24 6.84 -21.05
C GLN A 340 -15.91 7.30 -22.36
N GLN A 341 -15.84 8.59 -22.67
CA GLN A 341 -16.36 9.14 -23.92
C GLN A 341 -15.61 8.62 -25.14
N ALA A 342 -14.27 8.53 -25.06
CA ALA A 342 -13.45 7.95 -26.12
C ALA A 342 -13.80 6.48 -26.37
N LYS A 343 -13.94 5.67 -25.31
CA LYS A 343 -14.40 4.27 -25.42
C LYS A 343 -15.78 4.15 -26.05
N ALA A 344 -16.74 4.97 -25.62
CA ALA A 344 -18.09 4.97 -26.18
C ALA A 344 -18.11 5.37 -27.67
N ARG A 345 -17.29 6.35 -28.06
CA ARG A 345 -17.12 6.75 -29.47
C ARG A 345 -16.49 5.63 -30.30
N ALA A 346 -15.45 4.96 -29.78
CA ALA A 346 -14.81 3.84 -30.47
C ALA A 346 -15.79 2.68 -30.70
N ALA A 347 -16.54 2.27 -29.67
CA ALA A 347 -17.56 1.22 -29.79
C ALA A 347 -18.65 1.58 -30.82
N HIS A 348 -19.09 2.84 -30.86
CA HIS A 348 -20.09 3.29 -31.84
C HIS A 348 -19.58 3.29 -33.30
N VAL A 349 -18.26 3.45 -33.51
CA VAL A 349 -17.64 3.35 -34.85
C VAL A 349 -17.54 1.89 -35.27
N ASP A 350 -17.15 0.99 -34.36
CA ASP A 350 -17.06 -0.45 -34.64
C ASP A 350 -18.43 -1.05 -34.99
N ASP A 351 -19.50 -0.67 -34.26
CA ASP A 351 -20.88 -1.09 -34.57
C ASP A 351 -21.34 -0.63 -35.97
N LYS A 352 -20.95 0.58 -36.40
CA LYS A 352 -21.27 1.06 -37.76
C LYS A 352 -20.45 0.33 -38.82
N ALA A 353 -19.21 -0.06 -38.53
CA ALA A 353 -18.36 -0.80 -39.45
C ALA A 353 -18.83 -2.25 -39.62
N THR A 354 -19.25 -2.94 -38.55
CA THR A 354 -19.83 -4.29 -38.64
C THR A 354 -21.17 -4.32 -39.38
N VAL A 355 -22.03 -3.32 -39.17
CA VAL A 355 -23.29 -3.20 -39.92
C VAL A 355 -23.04 -2.92 -41.41
N ALA A 356 -21.99 -2.17 -41.76
CA ALA A 356 -21.65 -1.87 -43.16
C ALA A 356 -20.99 -3.04 -43.92
N VAL A 357 -20.35 -3.99 -43.22
CA VAL A 357 -19.70 -5.17 -43.83
C VAL A 357 -20.67 -6.36 -43.93
N GLY A 358 -21.79 -6.33 -43.19
CA GLY A 358 -22.83 -7.37 -43.20
C GLY A 358 -24.03 -7.10 -44.12
N ALA A 359 -23.98 -6.06 -44.96
CA ALA A 359 -25.06 -5.64 -45.87
C ALA A 359 -24.73 -5.90 -47.35
#